data_AF-A0A522CBD1-F1
#
_entry.id   AF-A0A522CBD1-F1
#
_cell.length_a   1.000
_cell.length_b   1.000
_cell.length_c   1.000
_cell.angle_alpha   90.00
_cell.angle_beta   90.00
_cell.angle_gamma   90.00
#
_symmetry.space_group_name_H-M   'P 1'
#
loop_
_entity.id
_entity.type
_entity.pdbx_description
1 polymer ?
#
loop_
_entity_poly.entity_id
_entity_poly.type
_entity_poly.pdbx_seq_one_letter_code
_entity_poly.pdbx_strand_id
1 'polypeptide(L)' 'MQTITKKVAKHFRLNESLIKDAQKILGAKTETETIESALSEMIYQEKIRKLIEQTKGKYKFEGLN' A
#
# COMPACT_ATOMS: atom_id res chain seq x y z
N MET A 1 14.82 -14.80 -8.93
CA MET A 1 13.34 -14.79 -8.97
C MET A 1 12.85 -14.78 -7.53
N GLN A 2 12.13 -13.74 -7.08
CA GLN A 2 11.59 -13.73 -5.72
C GLN A 2 10.42 -14.73 -5.63
N THR A 3 10.51 -15.69 -4.73
CA THR A 3 9.44 -16.65 -4.45
C THR A 3 8.33 -15.95 -3.66
N ILE A 4 7.18 -15.72 -4.31
CA ILE A 4 6.00 -15.17 -3.65
C ILE A 4 5.33 -16.30 -2.86
N THR A 5 5.53 -16.34 -1.54
CA THR A 5 4.83 -17.27 -0.67
C THR A 5 3.38 -16.82 -0.51
N LYS A 6 2.45 -17.48 -1.20
CA LYS A 6 1.01 -17.22 -1.06
C LYS A 6 0.44 -17.96 0.14
N LYS A 7 -0.09 -17.23 1.13
CA LYS A 7 -0.82 -17.81 2.25
C LYS A 7 -2.31 -17.88 1.91
N VAL A 8 -2.83 -19.10 1.70
CA VAL A 8 -4.27 -19.33 1.51
C VAL A 8 -4.92 -19.45 2.88
N ALA A 9 -5.62 -18.40 3.32
CA ALA A 9 -6.44 -18.46 4.52
C ALA A 9 -7.88 -18.82 4.12
N LYS A 10 -8.48 -19.82 4.78
CA LYS A 10 -9.76 -20.39 4.34
C LYS A 10 -10.95 -19.42 4.47
N HIS A 11 -11.06 -18.61 5.52
CA HIS A 11 -12.21 -17.71 5.70
C HIS A 11 -11.82 -16.44 6.49
N PHE A 12 -11.62 -15.30 5.81
CA PHE A 12 -11.59 -13.99 6.47
C PHE A 12 -13.01 -13.45 6.61
N ARG A 13 -13.33 -12.85 7.75
CA ARG A 13 -14.55 -12.04 7.92
C ARG A 13 -14.17 -10.58 7.67
N LEU A 14 -14.40 -10.11 6.46
CA LEU A 14 -14.11 -8.74 6.04
C LEU A 14 -15.40 -7.94 5.91
N ASN A 15 -15.32 -6.62 6.07
CA ASN A 15 -16.45 -5.74 5.81
C ASN A 15 -16.66 -5.62 4.30
N GLU A 16 -17.76 -6.18 3.80
CA GLU A 16 -18.10 -6.20 2.38
C GLU A 16 -18.17 -4.80 1.75
N SER A 17 -18.66 -3.80 2.48
CA SER A 17 -18.73 -2.43 1.98
C SER A 17 -17.34 -1.87 1.68
N LEU A 18 -16.39 -2.12 2.57
CA LEU A 18 -15.00 -1.68 2.38
C LEU A 18 -14.35 -2.36 1.17
N ILE A 19 -14.64 -3.64 0.95
CA ILE A 19 -14.12 -4.39 -0.21
C ILE A 19 -14.71 -3.84 -1.51
N LYS A 20 -16.02 -3.58 -1.54
CA LYS A 20 -16.68 -3.02 -2.73
C LYS A 20 -16.17 -1.62 -3.07
N ASP A 21 -15.96 -0.78 -2.08
CA ASP A 21 -15.45 0.58 -2.30
C ASP A 21 -13.98 0.54 -2.74
N ALA A 22 -13.16 -0.29 -2.11
CA ALA A 22 -11.77 -0.51 -2.53
C ALA A 22 -11.69 -1.09 -3.95
N GLN A 23 -12.58 -2.01 -4.33
CA GLN A 23 -12.66 -2.56 -5.69
C GLN A 23 -12.88 -1.47 -6.73
N LYS A 24 -13.81 -0.54 -6.47
CA LYS A 24 -14.08 0.58 -7.38
C LYS A 24 -12.90 1.53 -7.50
N ILE A 25 -12.28 1.88 -6.37
CA ILE A 25 -11.14 2.82 -6.34
C ILE A 25 -9.93 2.22 -7.06
N LEU A 26 -9.65 0.93 -6.83
CA LEU A 26 -8.49 0.24 -7.38
C LEU A 26 -8.73 -0.33 -8.79
N GLY A 27 -9.97 -0.31 -9.28
CA GLY A 27 -10.34 -0.92 -10.57
C GLY A 27 -10.15 -2.44 -10.61
N ALA A 28 -10.14 -3.09 -9.44
CA ALA A 28 -9.85 -4.51 -9.30
C ALA A 28 -11.07 -5.38 -9.63
N LYS A 29 -10.82 -6.53 -10.27
CA LYS A 29 -11.88 -7.45 -10.71
C LYS A 29 -12.28 -8.45 -9.64
N THR A 30 -11.36 -8.78 -8.73
CA THR A 30 -11.56 -9.79 -7.69
C THR A 30 -11.27 -9.24 -6.30
N GLU A 31 -11.90 -9.82 -5.28
CA GLU A 31 -11.65 -9.44 -3.88
C GLU A 31 -10.18 -9.68 -3.50
N THR A 32 -9.59 -10.78 -3.98
CA THR A 32 -8.17 -11.10 -3.74
C THR A 32 -7.25 -10.04 -4.34
N GLU A 33 -7.48 -9.66 -5.61
CA GLU A 33 -6.71 -8.60 -6.27
C GLU A 33 -6.86 -7.26 -5.55
N THR A 34 -8.05 -6.97 -5.04
CA THR A 34 -8.34 -5.76 -4.26
C THR A 34 -7.52 -5.72 -2.99
N ILE A 35 -7.52 -6.83 -2.23
CA ILE A 35 -6.78 -6.94 -0.97
C ILE A 35 -5.28 -6.87 -1.23
N GLU A 36 -4.76 -7.60 -2.23
CA GLU A 36 -3.33 -7.57 -2.56
C GLU A 36 -2.88 -6.17 -3.00
N SER A 37 -3.66 -5.50 -3.86
CA SER A 37 -3.37 -4.15 -4.32
C SER A 37 -3.44 -3.12 -3.19
N ALA A 38 -4.48 -3.20 -2.34
CA ALA A 38 -4.63 -2.31 -1.19
C ALA A 38 -3.46 -2.43 -0.20
N LEU A 39 -3.01 -3.66 0.07
CA LEU A 39 -1.84 -3.91 0.92
C LEU A 39 -0.56 -3.36 0.29
N SER A 40 -0.38 -3.53 -1.01
CA SER A 40 0.78 -3.00 -1.74
C SER A 40 0.84 -1.47 -1.68
N GLU A 41 -0.29 -0.81 -1.95
CA GLU A 41 -0.42 0.66 -1.87
C GLU A 41 -0.12 1.18 -0.47
N MET A 42 -0.68 0.55 0.58
CA MET A 42 -0.42 0.94 1.96
C MET A 42 1.08 0.83 2.33
N ILE A 43 1.73 -0.26 1.93
CA ILE A 43 3.17 -0.44 2.14
C ILE A 43 3.97 0.63 1.40
N TYR A 44 3.57 0.95 0.16
CA TYR A 44 4.23 1.99 -0.63
C TYR A 44 4.10 3.36 0.02
N GLN A 45 2.89 3.75 0.44
CA GLN A 45 2.62 5.01 1.13
C GLN A 45 3.46 5.15 2.40
N GLU A 46 3.57 4.09 3.21
CA GLU A 46 4.39 4.11 4.42
C GLU A 46 5.89 4.25 4.11
N LYS A 47 6.39 3.59 3.05
CA LYS A 47 7.78 3.76 2.61
C LYS A 47 8.06 5.20 2.16
N ILE A 48 7.15 5.79 1.39
CA ILE A 48 7.27 7.19 0.95
C ILE A 48 7.22 8.14 2.14
N ARG A 49 6.30 7.93 3.09
CA ARG A 49 6.22 8.72 4.32
C ARG A 49 7.55 8.70 5.09
N LYS A 50 8.12 7.51 5.32
CA LYS A 50 9.42 7.37 5.99
C LYS A 50 10.54 8.06 5.23
N LEU A 51 10.55 7.97 3.90
CA LEU A 51 11.54 8.66 3.08
C LEU A 51 11.43 10.19 3.24
N ILE A 52 10.21 10.73 3.24
CA ILE A 52 9.95 12.16 3.47
C ILE A 52 10.42 12.59 4.86
N GLU A 53 10.10 11.81 5.90
CA GLU A 53 10.55 12.11 7.28
C GLU A 53 12.09 12.09 7.40
N GLN A 54 12.75 11.13 6.75
CA GLN A 54 14.22 11.04 6.72
C GLN A 54 14.89 12.18 5.95
N THR A 55 14.23 12.69 4.90
CA THR A 55 14.77 13.76 4.04
C THR A 55 14.50 15.15 4.61
N LYS A 56 13.37 15.37 5.29
CA LYS A 56 13.06 16.63 6.01
C LYS A 56 14.14 17.05 7.01
N GLY A 57 14.86 16.10 7.60
CA GLY A 57 15.97 16.38 8.52
C GLY A 57 17.34 16.62 7.87
N LYS A 58 17.49 16.35 6.56
CA LYS A 58 18.80 16.35 5.88
C LYS A 58 19.01 17.52 4.91
N TYR A 59 17.94 18.15 4.42
CA TYR A 59 18.04 19.32 3.57
C TYR A 59 17.93 20.61 4.39
N LYS A 60 19.02 20.97 5.09
CA LYS A 60 19.33 22.40 5.26
C LYS A 60 19.71 22.89 3.88
N PHE A 61 18.79 23.61 3.23
CA PHE A 61 19.07 24.33 1.99
C PHE A 61 20.09 25.44 2.32
N GLU A 62 21.37 25.09 2.36
CA GLU A 62 22.44 26.07 2.28
C GLU A 62 22.66 26.39 0.80
N GLY A 63 22.19 27.55 0.37
CA GLY A 63 22.55 28.11 -0.92
C GLY A 63 21.38 28.51 -1.81
N LEU A 64 20.73 29.61 -1.47
CA LEU A 64 20.58 30.71 -2.42
C LEU A 64 21.05 31.96 -1.68
N ASN A 65 22.28 32.39 -1.99
CA ASN A 65 22.76 33.74 -1.70
C ASN A 65 21.90 34.77 -2.44
#